data_AF-A0A941MF22-F1
#
_entry.id   AF-A0A941MF22-F1
#
_cell.length_a   1.000
_cell.length_b   1.000
_cell.length_c   1.000
_cell.angle_alpha   90.00
_cell.angle_beta   90.00
_cell.angle_gamma   90.00
#
_symmetry.space_group_name_H-M   'P 1'
#
loop_
_entity.id
_entity.type
_entity.pdbx_description
1 polymer ?
#
loop_
_entity_poly.entity_id
_entity_poly.type
_entity_poly.pdbx_seq_one_letter_code
_entity_poly.pdbx_strand_id
1 'polypeptide(L)'
;MRTAAVSKSQNLWVESTVAGIERLARARSQEAAYCWLEAEAVQAARGTEFDSLRAASRSNAAAARLLLRHEHEAELNFEAADQAWQNVIAGVATLDVPMSGASSSFHFRLAAKAPDVLISAGRQRYRRLAEAALAITQFNRALIGRRSQDAAHIAERATGLKAMLCDVLGHTSPEARLLSVCIEPDGDGDVCAIYAGKLQDISARQRTLSAASSEACANLESAVALTALLTPAILNAIDRSVGDSADDPNQQLELE
;
A
#
# COMPACT_ATOMS: atom_id res chain seq x y z
N MET A 1 -25.38 5.81 16.51
CA MET A 1 -25.15 4.40 16.12
C MET A 1 -24.36 4.23 14.82
N ARG A 2 -24.61 5.00 13.73
CA ARG A 2 -23.83 4.88 12.48
C ARG A 2 -22.34 5.20 12.63
N THR A 3 -21.96 6.24 13.39
CA THR A 3 -20.55 6.64 13.62
C THR A 3 -19.72 5.59 14.35
N ALA A 4 -20.26 4.92 15.38
CA ALA A 4 -19.56 3.86 16.10
C ALA A 4 -19.34 2.59 15.26
N ALA A 5 -20.26 2.29 14.34
CA ALA A 5 -20.09 1.19 13.39
C ALA A 5 -19.05 1.53 12.31
N VAL A 6 -18.93 2.81 11.93
CA VAL A 6 -17.88 3.35 11.03
C VAL A 6 -16.50 3.19 11.64
N SER A 7 -16.29 3.67 12.86
CA SER A 7 -15.00 3.52 13.54
C SER A 7 -14.61 2.06 13.76
N LYS A 8 -15.57 1.18 14.10
CA LYS A 8 -15.28 -0.25 14.30
C LYS A 8 -14.81 -0.96 13.03
N SER A 9 -15.49 -0.76 11.90
CA SER A 9 -15.09 -1.40 10.62
C SER A 9 -13.75 -0.86 10.11
N GLN A 10 -13.50 0.43 10.30
CA GLN A 10 -12.22 1.04 9.96
C GLN A 10 -11.07 0.45 10.78
N ASN A 11 -11.27 0.27 12.09
CA ASN A 11 -10.28 -0.36 12.96
C ASN A 11 -9.99 -1.80 12.52
N LEU A 12 -11.02 -2.58 12.21
CA LEU A 12 -10.84 -3.96 11.72
C LEU A 12 -10.07 -4.00 10.38
N TRP A 13 -10.36 -3.08 9.46
CA TRP A 13 -9.60 -3.00 8.20
C TRP A 13 -8.12 -2.67 8.43
N VAL A 14 -7.82 -1.71 9.32
CA VAL A 14 -6.44 -1.36 9.68
C VAL A 14 -5.76 -2.55 10.33
N GLU A 15 -6.38 -3.20 11.30
CA GLU A 15 -5.86 -4.37 12.03
C GLU A 15 -5.52 -5.51 11.07
N SER A 16 -6.46 -5.90 10.19
CA SER A 16 -6.23 -6.95 9.19
C SER A 16 -5.14 -6.57 8.18
N THR A 17 -5.09 -5.30 7.75
CA THR A 17 -4.05 -4.86 6.81
C THR A 17 -2.65 -4.87 7.43
N VAL A 18 -2.54 -4.39 8.67
CA VAL A 18 -1.30 -4.41 9.47
C VAL A 18 -0.86 -5.85 9.74
N ALA A 19 -1.79 -6.74 10.09
CA ALA A 19 -1.51 -8.15 10.26
C ALA A 19 -0.91 -8.76 8.99
N GLY A 20 -1.43 -8.43 7.80
CA GLY A 20 -0.83 -8.89 6.54
C GLY A 20 0.60 -8.39 6.32
N ILE A 21 0.90 -7.14 6.65
CA ILE A 21 2.27 -6.59 6.60
C ILE A 21 3.18 -7.32 7.61
N GLU A 22 2.68 -7.63 8.80
CA GLU A 22 3.41 -8.42 9.81
C GLU A 22 3.72 -9.84 9.33
N ARG A 23 2.80 -10.48 8.61
CA ARG A 23 3.06 -11.79 8.00
C ARG A 23 4.14 -11.71 6.93
N LEU A 24 4.17 -10.65 6.10
CA LEU A 24 5.26 -10.43 5.14
C LEU A 24 6.61 -10.18 5.83
N ALA A 25 6.63 -9.46 6.95
CA ALA A 25 7.84 -9.28 7.75
C ALA A 25 8.39 -10.59 8.34
N ARG A 26 7.62 -11.69 8.28
CA ARG A 26 7.99 -13.04 8.72
C ARG A 26 8.06 -14.05 7.56
N ALA A 27 8.13 -13.58 6.32
CA ALA A 27 8.12 -14.41 5.11
C ALA A 27 6.88 -15.32 4.95
N ARG A 28 5.74 -14.98 5.57
CA ARG A 28 4.48 -15.74 5.52
C ARG A 28 3.52 -15.16 4.49
N SER A 29 3.91 -15.20 3.21
CA SER A 29 3.19 -14.52 2.13
C SER A 29 1.75 -15.00 1.92
N GLN A 30 1.47 -16.29 2.08
CA GLN A 30 0.12 -16.83 1.95
C GLN A 30 -0.79 -16.36 3.10
N GLU A 31 -0.29 -16.37 4.34
CA GLU A 31 -1.03 -15.83 5.49
C GLU A 31 -1.30 -14.32 5.31
N ALA A 32 -0.34 -13.58 4.77
CA ALA A 32 -0.52 -12.15 4.45
C ALA A 32 -1.67 -11.92 3.48
N ALA A 33 -1.75 -12.73 2.43
CA ALA A 33 -2.81 -12.65 1.43
C ALA A 33 -4.20 -12.85 2.06
N TYR A 34 -4.37 -13.84 2.93
CA TYR A 34 -5.66 -14.06 3.61
C TYR A 34 -6.06 -12.87 4.48
N CYS A 35 -5.14 -12.28 5.24
CA CYS A 35 -5.43 -11.08 6.02
C CYS A 35 -5.94 -9.91 5.15
N TRP A 36 -5.40 -9.73 3.95
CA TRP A 36 -5.84 -8.66 3.04
C TRP A 36 -7.17 -8.95 2.34
N LEU A 37 -7.48 -10.21 2.05
CA LEU A 37 -8.80 -10.60 1.56
C LEU A 37 -9.88 -10.41 2.63
N GLU A 38 -9.57 -10.72 3.90
CA GLU A 38 -10.46 -10.42 5.02
C GLU A 38 -10.69 -8.91 5.17
N ALA A 39 -9.63 -8.09 5.05
CA ALA A 39 -9.73 -6.65 5.09
C ALA A 39 -10.66 -6.11 3.97
N GLU A 40 -10.57 -6.68 2.76
CA GLU A 40 -11.46 -6.34 1.64
C GLU A 40 -12.92 -6.64 1.96
N ALA A 41 -13.22 -7.81 2.53
CA ALA A 41 -14.58 -8.18 2.90
C ALA A 41 -15.21 -7.20 3.92
N VAL A 42 -14.39 -6.66 4.84
CA VAL A 42 -14.83 -5.64 5.80
C VAL A 42 -15.18 -4.31 5.11
N GLN A 43 -14.41 -3.91 4.09
CA GLN A 43 -14.63 -2.65 3.37
C GLN A 43 -15.69 -2.72 2.27
N ALA A 44 -15.86 -3.88 1.60
CA ALA A 44 -16.83 -4.05 0.52
C ALA A 44 -18.28 -3.73 0.94
N ALA A 45 -18.58 -3.81 2.23
CA ALA A 45 -19.88 -3.48 2.81
C ALA A 45 -20.19 -1.97 2.84
N ARG A 46 -19.25 -1.09 2.44
CA ARG A 46 -19.38 0.37 2.51
C ARG A 46 -18.68 1.08 1.36
N GLY A 47 -19.09 2.32 1.09
CA GLY A 47 -18.28 3.26 0.33
C GLY A 47 -19.05 4.09 -0.67
N THR A 48 -18.81 5.41 -0.58
CA THR A 48 -19.03 6.36 -1.66
C THR A 48 -17.86 6.28 -2.66
N GLU A 49 -17.97 6.95 -3.80
CA GLU A 49 -17.02 6.85 -4.92
C GLU A 49 -15.61 7.45 -4.63
N PHE A 50 -15.47 8.20 -3.53
CA PHE A 50 -14.24 8.91 -3.11
C PHE A 50 -13.48 8.21 -1.96
N ASP A 51 -13.66 6.91 -1.77
CA ASP A 51 -13.13 6.22 -0.60
C ASP A 51 -11.69 5.73 -0.79
N SER A 52 -10.72 6.47 -0.22
CA SER A 52 -9.29 6.12 -0.25
C SER A 52 -9.00 4.79 0.44
N LEU A 53 -9.74 4.44 1.50
CA LEU A 53 -9.57 3.16 2.19
C LEU A 53 -10.02 2.01 1.29
N ARG A 54 -11.10 2.21 0.53
CA ARG A 54 -11.55 1.22 -0.47
C ARG A 54 -10.54 1.05 -1.60
N ALA A 55 -9.93 2.13 -2.09
CA ALA A 55 -8.89 2.05 -3.11
C ALA A 55 -7.66 1.25 -2.64
N ALA A 56 -7.16 1.55 -1.43
CA ALA A 56 -6.08 0.79 -0.81
C ALA A 56 -6.47 -0.67 -0.56
N SER A 57 -7.70 -0.92 -0.07
CA SER A 57 -8.19 -2.27 0.19
C SER A 57 -8.24 -3.12 -1.07
N ARG A 58 -8.72 -2.57 -2.19
CA ARG A 58 -8.72 -3.25 -3.49
C ARG A 58 -7.31 -3.52 -4.00
N SER A 59 -6.41 -2.54 -3.85
CA SER A 59 -4.99 -2.70 -4.20
C SER A 59 -4.35 -3.87 -3.44
N ASN A 60 -4.62 -3.96 -2.13
CA ASN A 60 -4.11 -5.04 -1.29
C ASN A 60 -4.78 -6.38 -1.59
N ALA A 61 -6.07 -6.40 -1.91
CA ALA A 61 -6.78 -7.62 -2.30
C ALA A 61 -6.31 -8.16 -3.66
N ALA A 62 -5.94 -7.27 -4.60
CA ALA A 62 -5.30 -7.65 -5.85
C ALA A 62 -3.90 -8.24 -5.60
N ALA A 63 -3.10 -7.58 -4.75
CA ALA A 63 -1.81 -8.10 -4.31
C ALA A 63 -1.94 -9.47 -3.63
N ALA A 64 -2.95 -9.67 -2.78
CA ALA A 64 -3.24 -10.96 -2.15
C ALA A 64 -3.53 -12.06 -3.18
N ARG A 65 -4.38 -11.78 -4.18
CA ARG A 65 -4.66 -12.72 -5.27
C ARG A 65 -3.41 -13.06 -6.07
N LEU A 66 -2.53 -12.08 -6.29
CA LEU A 66 -1.23 -12.33 -6.94
C LEU A 66 -0.32 -13.22 -6.08
N LEU A 67 -0.25 -13.00 -4.76
CA LEU A 67 0.49 -13.88 -3.83
C LEU A 67 -0.07 -15.31 -3.81
N LEU A 68 -1.38 -15.46 -4.02
CA LEU A 68 -2.07 -16.76 -4.15
C LEU A 68 -2.03 -17.34 -5.57
N ARG A 69 -1.34 -16.69 -6.53
CA ARG A 69 -1.24 -17.09 -7.95
C ARG A 69 -2.55 -17.11 -8.72
N HIS A 70 -3.55 -16.36 -8.27
CA HIS A 70 -4.79 -16.13 -9.01
C HIS A 70 -4.60 -14.92 -9.94
N GLU A 71 -3.71 -15.04 -10.94
CA GLU A 71 -3.27 -13.90 -11.78
C GLU A 71 -4.42 -13.20 -12.51
N HIS A 72 -5.38 -13.95 -13.03
CA HIS A 72 -6.54 -13.38 -13.71
C HIS A 72 -7.42 -12.55 -12.76
N GLU A 73 -7.69 -13.06 -11.56
CA GLU A 73 -8.45 -12.30 -10.57
C GLU A 73 -7.65 -11.10 -10.04
N ALA A 74 -6.33 -11.25 -9.90
CA ALA A 74 -5.45 -10.15 -9.51
C ALA A 74 -5.52 -9.01 -10.53
N GLU A 75 -5.47 -9.31 -11.83
CA GLU A 75 -5.57 -8.32 -12.91
C GLU A 75 -6.88 -7.50 -12.81
N LEU A 76 -8.02 -8.19 -12.72
CA LEU A 76 -9.33 -7.55 -12.59
C LEU A 76 -9.42 -6.65 -11.35
N ASN A 77 -8.83 -7.08 -10.23
CA ASN A 77 -8.84 -6.30 -9.00
C ASN A 77 -7.85 -5.12 -9.06
N PHE A 78 -6.72 -5.24 -9.74
CA PHE A 78 -5.81 -4.12 -9.97
C PHE A 78 -6.46 -3.06 -10.85
N GLU A 79 -7.20 -3.43 -11.89
CA GLU A 79 -7.97 -2.46 -12.70
C GLU A 79 -8.99 -1.70 -11.86
N ALA A 80 -9.74 -2.42 -11.02
CA ALA A 80 -10.71 -1.81 -10.12
C ALA A 80 -10.06 -0.93 -9.03
N ALA A 81 -8.84 -1.25 -8.62
CA ALA A 81 -8.04 -0.47 -7.68
C ALA A 81 -7.47 0.79 -8.34
N ASP A 82 -6.95 0.69 -9.56
CA ASP A 82 -6.46 1.81 -10.37
C ASP A 82 -7.57 2.85 -10.57
N GLN A 83 -8.75 2.41 -10.99
CA GLN A 83 -9.91 3.30 -11.17
C GLN A 83 -10.32 3.96 -9.85
N ALA A 84 -10.31 3.22 -8.74
CA ALA A 84 -10.63 3.78 -7.42
C ALA A 84 -9.62 4.86 -7.00
N TRP A 85 -8.32 4.64 -7.22
CA TRP A 85 -7.30 5.65 -6.96
C TRP A 85 -7.41 6.88 -7.87
N GLN A 86 -7.77 6.70 -9.14
CA GLN A 86 -8.05 7.83 -10.04
C GLN A 86 -9.22 8.69 -9.52
N ASN A 87 -10.29 8.06 -9.01
CA ASN A 87 -11.42 8.77 -8.41
C ASN A 87 -10.98 9.53 -7.13
N VAL A 88 -10.11 8.93 -6.32
CA VAL A 88 -9.50 9.60 -5.16
C VAL A 88 -8.62 10.79 -5.60
N ILE A 89 -7.83 10.66 -6.66
CA ILE A 89 -7.02 11.78 -7.19
C ILE A 89 -7.92 12.93 -7.65
N ALA A 90 -9.02 12.61 -8.35
CA ALA A 90 -9.96 13.62 -8.86
C ALA A 90 -10.65 14.38 -7.71
N GLY A 91 -11.15 13.66 -6.70
CA GLY A 91 -11.88 14.31 -5.61
C GLY A 91 -10.98 15.01 -4.58
N VAL A 92 -9.65 14.81 -4.57
CA VAL A 92 -8.73 15.59 -3.71
C VAL A 92 -8.88 17.10 -3.96
N ALA A 93 -9.26 17.51 -5.17
CA ALA A 93 -9.56 18.91 -5.49
C ALA A 93 -10.67 19.51 -4.59
N THR A 94 -11.59 18.67 -4.11
CA THR A 94 -12.70 19.03 -3.23
C THR A 94 -12.45 18.72 -1.76
N LEU A 95 -11.29 18.16 -1.42
CA LEU A 95 -10.95 17.80 -0.04
C LEU A 95 -10.86 19.04 0.83
N ASP A 96 -11.50 18.97 2.00
CA ASP A 96 -11.35 19.96 3.05
C ASP A 96 -10.03 19.73 3.78
N VAL A 97 -9.08 20.62 3.52
CA VAL A 97 -7.72 20.55 4.07
C VAL A 97 -7.64 21.51 5.25
N PRO A 98 -7.50 21.00 6.48
CA PRO A 98 -7.42 21.87 7.65
C PRO A 98 -6.16 22.74 7.56
N MET A 99 -6.33 24.02 7.88
CA MET A 99 -5.21 24.94 8.05
C MET A 99 -4.54 24.69 9.41
N SER A 100 -3.70 23.66 9.49
CA SER A 100 -2.98 23.30 10.71
C SER A 100 -1.83 24.28 10.95
N GLY A 101 -2.14 25.41 11.58
CA GLY A 101 -1.18 26.41 12.04
C GLY A 101 -0.79 26.20 13.49
N ALA A 102 -0.12 25.10 13.82
CA ALA A 102 0.34 24.88 15.18
C ALA A 102 1.70 25.56 15.42
N SER A 103 1.70 26.51 16.37
CA SER A 103 2.83 26.89 17.24
C SER A 103 3.73 28.08 16.88
N SER A 104 3.49 28.83 15.79
CA SER A 104 4.26 30.08 15.55
C SER A 104 3.42 31.23 15.00
N SER A 105 3.68 32.45 15.52
CA SER A 105 3.08 33.71 15.03
C SER A 105 3.39 33.97 13.55
N PHE A 106 4.43 33.33 13.00
CA PHE A 106 4.72 33.34 11.58
C PHE A 106 3.72 32.52 10.77
N HIS A 107 3.47 31.25 11.15
CA HIS A 107 2.49 30.39 10.47
C HIS A 107 1.07 30.93 10.56
N PHE A 108 0.72 31.55 11.69
CA PHE A 108 -0.56 32.26 11.82
C PHE A 108 -0.66 33.46 10.87
N ARG A 109 0.38 34.31 10.80
CA ARG A 109 0.40 35.45 9.87
C ARG A 109 0.39 35.02 8.40
N LEU A 110 1.04 33.91 8.07
CA LEU A 110 1.01 33.34 6.73
C LEU A 110 -0.39 32.80 6.39
N ALA A 111 -1.00 32.05 7.32
CA ALA A 111 -2.37 31.54 7.17
C ALA A 111 -3.43 32.64 7.05
N ALA A 112 -3.24 33.75 7.77
CA ALA A 112 -4.15 34.90 7.69
C ALA A 112 -4.00 35.70 6.38
N LYS A 113 -2.81 35.71 5.75
CA LYS A 113 -2.53 36.51 4.55
C LYS A 113 -2.73 35.77 3.23
N ALA A 114 -2.59 34.45 3.22
CA ALA A 114 -2.67 33.64 2.00
C ALA A 114 -3.30 32.25 2.25
N PRO A 115 -4.55 32.19 2.77
CA PRO A 115 -5.21 30.91 3.08
C PRO A 115 -5.36 30.01 1.85
N ASP A 116 -5.72 30.57 0.70
CA ASP A 116 -5.93 29.81 -0.53
C ASP A 116 -4.65 29.13 -1.04
N VAL A 117 -3.50 29.78 -0.84
CA VAL A 117 -2.19 29.23 -1.23
C VAL A 117 -1.84 28.01 -0.38
N LEU A 118 -2.10 28.08 0.93
CA LEU A 118 -1.85 26.96 1.85
C LEU A 118 -2.81 25.80 1.60
N ILE A 119 -4.09 26.07 1.37
CA ILE A 119 -5.09 25.05 1.02
C ILE A 119 -4.70 24.38 -0.30
N SER A 120 -4.31 25.15 -1.31
CA SER A 120 -3.87 24.63 -2.61
C SER A 120 -2.60 23.78 -2.49
N ALA A 121 -1.62 24.23 -1.71
CA ALA A 121 -0.41 23.45 -1.43
C ALA A 121 -0.73 22.14 -0.68
N GLY A 122 -1.65 22.19 0.28
CA GLY A 122 -2.11 21.00 1.01
C GLY A 122 -2.83 20.00 0.12
N ARG A 123 -3.76 20.47 -0.74
CA ARG A 123 -4.41 19.61 -1.75
C ARG A 123 -3.39 19.01 -2.72
N GLN A 124 -2.39 19.77 -3.15
CA GLN A 124 -1.32 19.25 -4.01
C GLN A 124 -0.51 18.15 -3.31
N ARG A 125 -0.22 18.29 -2.02
CA ARG A 125 0.42 17.21 -1.22
C ARG A 125 -0.45 15.95 -1.20
N TYR A 126 -1.73 16.08 -0.88
CA TYR A 126 -2.65 14.93 -0.83
C TYR A 126 -2.83 14.27 -2.18
N ARG A 127 -2.83 15.07 -3.26
CA ARG A 127 -2.88 14.56 -4.63
C ARG A 127 -1.66 13.70 -4.93
N ARG A 128 -0.46 14.19 -4.60
CA ARG A 128 0.80 13.44 -4.78
C ARG A 128 0.83 12.15 -3.97
N LEU A 129 0.25 12.14 -2.77
CA LEU A 129 0.11 10.92 -1.97
C LEU A 129 -0.79 9.88 -2.65
N ALA A 130 -1.94 10.31 -3.20
CA ALA A 130 -2.82 9.43 -3.95
C ALA A 130 -2.18 8.92 -5.26
N GLU A 131 -1.44 9.79 -5.96
CA GLU A 131 -0.65 9.42 -7.15
C GLU A 131 0.43 8.38 -6.82
N ALA A 132 1.11 8.51 -5.67
CA ALA A 132 2.08 7.54 -5.20
C ALA A 132 1.44 6.15 -4.93
N ALA A 133 0.28 6.12 -4.29
CA ALA A 133 -0.42 4.85 -4.06
C ALA A 133 -0.92 4.21 -5.36
N LEU A 134 -1.44 5.01 -6.30
CA LEU A 134 -1.76 4.53 -7.65
C LEU A 134 -0.54 3.92 -8.34
N ALA A 135 0.61 4.60 -8.28
CA ALA A 135 1.83 4.11 -8.92
C ALA A 135 2.34 2.79 -8.30
N ILE A 136 2.17 2.60 -6.98
CA ILE A 136 2.42 1.31 -6.31
C ILE A 136 1.47 0.23 -6.84
N THR A 137 0.17 0.52 -6.98
CA THR A 137 -0.82 -0.41 -7.53
C THR A 137 -0.46 -0.82 -8.96
N GLN A 138 -0.10 0.12 -9.82
CA GLN A 138 0.32 -0.13 -11.20
C GLN A 138 1.63 -0.92 -11.30
N PHE A 139 2.56 -0.68 -10.37
CA PHE A 139 3.78 -1.48 -10.29
C PHE A 139 3.48 -2.92 -9.85
N ASN A 140 2.64 -3.13 -8.85
CA ASN A 140 2.23 -4.48 -8.45
C ASN A 140 1.52 -5.22 -9.59
N ARG A 141 0.64 -4.53 -10.33
CA ARG A 141 -0.01 -5.08 -11.53
C ARG A 141 1.00 -5.52 -12.58
N ALA A 142 2.09 -4.76 -12.76
CA ALA A 142 3.18 -5.13 -13.67
C ALA A 142 3.78 -6.51 -13.38
N LEU A 143 3.74 -6.96 -12.12
CA LEU A 143 4.32 -8.22 -11.69
C LEU A 143 3.48 -9.44 -12.11
N ILE A 144 2.28 -9.24 -12.67
CA ILE A 144 1.50 -10.30 -13.30
C ILE A 144 2.24 -10.81 -14.53
N GLY A 145 2.37 -12.14 -14.64
CA GLY A 145 3.13 -12.75 -15.74
C GLY A 145 4.63 -12.45 -15.70
N ARG A 146 5.19 -11.97 -14.57
CA ARG A 146 6.61 -11.60 -14.43
C ARG A 146 7.60 -12.67 -14.92
N ARG A 147 7.22 -13.95 -14.89
CA ARG A 147 8.07 -15.07 -15.35
C ARG A 147 8.40 -14.96 -16.84
N SER A 148 7.58 -14.25 -17.60
CA SER A 148 7.76 -13.98 -19.03
C SER A 148 8.32 -12.59 -19.32
N GLN A 149 8.52 -11.76 -18.29
CA GLN A 149 9.01 -10.39 -18.43
C GLN A 149 10.52 -10.32 -18.20
N ASP A 150 11.17 -9.38 -18.88
CA ASP A 150 12.58 -9.09 -18.67
C ASP A 150 12.80 -8.45 -17.29
N ALA A 151 13.70 -9.02 -16.49
CA ALA A 151 14.09 -8.50 -15.19
C ALA A 151 14.61 -7.05 -15.30
N ALA A 152 15.26 -6.69 -16.41
CA ALA A 152 15.71 -5.31 -16.67
C ALA A 152 14.52 -4.34 -16.77
N HIS A 153 13.41 -4.76 -17.38
CA HIS A 153 12.22 -3.93 -17.50
C HIS A 153 11.55 -3.70 -16.14
N ILE A 154 11.49 -4.73 -15.29
CA ILE A 154 10.98 -4.59 -13.92
C ILE A 154 11.87 -3.64 -13.09
N ALA A 155 13.20 -3.74 -13.23
CA ALA A 155 14.16 -2.87 -12.56
C ALA A 155 14.05 -1.40 -13.02
N GLU A 156 13.84 -1.16 -14.32
CA GLU A 156 13.60 0.18 -14.87
C GLU A 156 12.33 0.80 -14.26
N ARG A 157 11.22 0.05 -14.24
CA ARG A 157 9.98 0.49 -13.61
C ARG A 157 10.14 0.75 -12.10
N ALA A 158 10.89 -0.11 -11.41
CA ALA A 158 11.20 0.08 -9.99
C ALA A 158 12.03 1.36 -9.76
N THR A 159 12.96 1.68 -10.65
CA THR A 159 13.77 2.91 -10.59
C THR A 159 12.90 4.16 -10.72
N GLY A 160 12.02 4.18 -11.73
CA GLY A 160 11.06 5.29 -11.92
C GLY A 160 10.13 5.48 -10.72
N LEU A 161 9.56 4.37 -10.21
CA LEU A 161 8.71 4.43 -9.02
C LEU A 161 9.49 4.88 -7.78
N LYS A 162 10.72 4.39 -7.58
CA LYS A 162 11.55 4.77 -6.43
C LYS A 162 11.80 6.27 -6.39
N ALA A 163 12.14 6.88 -7.52
CA ALA A 163 12.34 8.33 -7.62
C ALA A 163 11.09 9.10 -7.17
N MET A 164 9.91 8.71 -7.68
CA MET A 164 8.63 9.31 -7.28
C MET A 164 8.35 9.13 -5.78
N LEU A 165 8.56 7.93 -5.23
CA LEU A 165 8.30 7.67 -3.81
C LEU A 165 9.29 8.38 -2.90
N CYS A 166 10.55 8.57 -3.31
CA CYS A 166 11.51 9.41 -2.58
C CYS A 166 11.03 10.85 -2.47
N ASP A 167 10.48 11.43 -3.55
CA ASP A 167 9.97 12.80 -3.57
C ASP A 167 8.70 12.98 -2.73
N VAL A 168 7.86 11.95 -2.65
CA VAL A 168 6.54 12.02 -1.98
C VAL A 168 6.60 11.54 -0.53
N LEU A 169 7.25 10.41 -0.26
CA LEU A 169 7.29 9.73 1.04
C LEU A 169 8.64 9.88 1.76
N GLY A 170 9.67 10.35 1.06
CA GLY A 170 11.04 10.47 1.56
C GLY A 170 11.93 9.28 1.22
N HIS A 171 13.24 9.54 1.16
CA HIS A 171 14.29 8.57 0.80
C HIS A 171 14.40 7.39 1.75
N THR A 172 14.00 7.57 3.01
CA THR A 172 14.05 6.53 4.05
C THR A 172 12.76 5.72 4.12
N SER A 173 11.77 6.00 3.25
CA SER A 173 10.50 5.28 3.26
C SER A 173 10.73 3.77 2.99
N PRO A 174 9.98 2.89 3.68
CA PRO A 174 10.07 1.44 3.45
C PRO A 174 9.80 1.08 1.99
N GLU A 175 8.90 1.79 1.31
CA GLU A 175 8.60 1.57 -0.11
C GLU A 175 9.80 1.87 -1.01
N ALA A 176 10.49 3.00 -0.82
CA ALA A 176 11.70 3.33 -1.58
C ALA A 176 12.84 2.32 -1.32
N ARG A 177 12.94 1.81 -0.08
CA ARG A 177 13.89 0.76 0.30
C ARG A 177 13.55 -0.58 -0.35
N LEU A 178 12.28 -0.99 -0.38
CA LEU A 178 11.83 -2.21 -1.07
C LEU A 178 12.15 -2.15 -2.58
N LEU A 179 11.95 -1.00 -3.22
CA LEU A 179 12.29 -0.83 -4.63
C LEU A 179 13.80 -0.87 -4.88
N SER A 180 14.62 -0.47 -3.91
CA SER A 180 16.08 -0.60 -4.02
C SER A 180 16.49 -2.07 -4.13
N VAL A 181 15.86 -2.96 -3.35
CA VAL A 181 16.07 -4.41 -3.45
C VAL A 181 15.61 -4.96 -4.81
N CYS A 182 14.61 -4.34 -5.45
CA CYS A 182 14.18 -4.74 -6.79
C CYS A 182 15.18 -4.35 -7.88
N ILE A 183 15.88 -3.22 -7.71
CA ILE A 183 16.85 -2.68 -8.67
C ILE A 183 18.20 -3.39 -8.51
N GLU A 184 18.60 -3.68 -7.28
CA GLU A 184 19.87 -4.32 -6.92
C GLU A 184 19.58 -5.61 -6.13
N PRO A 185 19.16 -6.70 -6.80
CA PRO A 185 18.73 -7.93 -6.13
C PRO A 185 19.85 -8.69 -5.40
N ASP A 186 21.11 -8.46 -5.79
CA ASP A 186 22.31 -9.01 -5.11
C ASP A 186 22.75 -8.14 -3.90
N GLY A 187 22.03 -7.05 -3.61
CA GLY A 187 22.29 -6.22 -2.45
C GLY A 187 21.89 -6.90 -1.13
N ASP A 188 22.47 -6.45 -0.02
CA ASP A 188 22.23 -6.96 1.35
C ASP A 188 20.84 -6.57 1.93
N GLY A 189 19.87 -6.28 1.05
CA GLY A 189 18.56 -5.77 1.44
C GLY A 189 17.61 -6.88 1.88
N ASP A 190 17.47 -7.10 3.19
CA ASP A 190 16.47 -8.01 3.72
C ASP A 190 15.04 -7.41 3.61
N VAL A 191 14.26 -7.96 2.67
CA VAL A 191 12.84 -7.61 2.44
C VAL A 191 12.01 -7.75 3.73
N CYS A 192 12.24 -8.78 4.52
CA CYS A 192 11.51 -9.02 5.77
C CYS A 192 11.78 -7.91 6.79
N ALA A 193 13.06 -7.53 6.95
CA ALA A 193 13.46 -6.43 7.82
C ALA A 193 12.87 -5.08 7.37
N ILE A 194 12.75 -4.84 6.06
CA ILE A 194 12.13 -3.62 5.54
C ILE A 194 10.63 -3.57 5.88
N TYR A 195 9.89 -4.67 5.75
CA TYR A 195 8.49 -4.72 6.20
C TYR A 195 8.35 -4.57 7.72
N ALA A 196 9.27 -5.12 8.51
CA ALA A 196 9.30 -4.89 9.95
C ALA A 196 9.48 -3.39 10.27
N GLY A 197 10.36 -2.69 9.53
CA GLY A 197 10.50 -1.24 9.59
C GLY A 197 9.22 -0.50 9.19
N LYS A 198 8.50 -0.97 8.16
CA LYS A 198 7.21 -0.38 7.75
C LYS A 198 6.16 -0.40 8.87
N LEU A 199 6.11 -1.46 9.67
CA LEU A 199 5.19 -1.54 10.83
C LEU A 199 5.51 -0.49 11.89
N GLN A 200 6.79 -0.20 12.12
CA GLN A 200 7.23 0.84 13.05
C GLN A 200 6.82 2.23 12.53
N ASP A 201 7.00 2.48 11.23
CA ASP A 201 6.61 3.73 10.58
C ASP A 201 5.09 3.96 10.61
N ILE A 202 4.29 2.94 10.32
CA ILE A 202 2.82 3.00 10.42
C ILE A 202 2.41 3.35 11.85
N SER A 203 2.99 2.67 12.84
CA SER A 203 2.70 2.88 14.27
C SER A 203 3.11 4.28 14.76
N ALA A 204 4.19 4.85 14.21
CA ALA A 204 4.59 6.22 14.48
C ALA A 204 3.62 7.23 13.86
N ARG A 205 3.25 7.04 12.59
CA ARG A 205 2.34 7.93 11.85
C ARG A 205 0.93 7.96 12.43
N GLN A 206 0.39 6.81 12.85
CA GLN A 206 -0.94 6.75 13.49
C GLN A 206 -1.01 7.59 14.77
N ARG A 207 0.08 7.63 15.55
CA ARG A 207 0.17 8.50 16.75
C ARG A 207 0.17 9.99 16.40
N THR A 208 0.75 10.37 15.27
CA THR A 208 0.84 11.78 14.81
C THR A 208 -0.45 12.26 14.12
N LEU A 209 -1.12 11.41 13.35
CA LEU A 209 -2.30 11.75 12.54
C LEU A 209 -3.54 12.14 13.36
N SER A 210 -3.66 11.59 14.56
CA SER A 210 -4.82 11.78 15.46
C SER A 210 -5.01 13.24 15.94
N ALA A 211 -4.01 14.10 15.81
CA ALA A 211 -4.02 15.43 16.43
C ALA A 211 -4.27 16.62 15.48
N ALA A 212 -4.23 16.44 14.14
CA ALA A 212 -4.04 17.59 13.23
C ALA A 212 -4.75 17.55 11.86
N SER A 213 -5.60 16.56 11.56
CA SER A 213 -6.17 16.38 10.22
C SER A 213 -7.70 16.15 10.20
N SER A 214 -8.36 16.50 9.09
CA SER A 214 -9.76 16.11 8.84
C SER A 214 -9.82 14.60 8.61
N GLU A 215 -10.96 13.97 8.91
CA GLU A 215 -11.13 12.51 8.79
C GLU A 215 -10.73 11.99 7.40
N ALA A 216 -11.11 12.70 6.34
CA ALA A 216 -10.79 12.33 4.97
C ALA A 216 -9.28 12.42 4.67
N CYS A 217 -8.58 13.43 5.21
CA CYS A 217 -7.12 13.53 5.10
C CYS A 217 -6.43 12.38 5.86
N ALA A 218 -6.88 12.08 7.09
CA ALA A 218 -6.36 10.98 7.88
C ALA A 218 -6.56 9.63 7.16
N ASN A 219 -7.74 9.42 6.58
CA ASN A 219 -8.07 8.21 5.82
C ASN A 219 -7.20 8.07 4.57
N LEU A 220 -6.89 9.17 3.88
CA LEU A 220 -6.00 9.14 2.72
C LEU A 220 -4.56 8.81 3.12
N GLU A 221 -4.02 9.46 4.16
CA GLU A 221 -2.66 9.16 4.64
C GLU A 221 -2.53 7.71 5.13
N SER A 222 -3.55 7.22 5.85
CA SER A 222 -3.62 5.83 6.30
C SER A 222 -3.70 4.86 5.12
N ALA A 223 -4.58 5.12 4.14
CA ALA A 223 -4.71 4.32 2.92
C ALA A 223 -3.38 4.19 2.17
N VAL A 224 -2.67 5.31 1.97
CA VAL A 224 -1.38 5.32 1.28
C VAL A 224 -0.32 4.53 2.05
N ALA A 225 -0.21 4.75 3.38
CA ALA A 225 0.75 4.02 4.21
C ALA A 225 0.49 2.51 4.27
N LEU A 226 -0.78 2.12 4.20
CA LEU A 226 -1.22 0.73 4.27
C LEU A 226 -1.35 0.06 2.90
N THR A 227 -1.08 0.78 1.79
CA THR A 227 -1.00 0.17 0.47
C THR A 227 0.24 -0.73 0.41
N ALA A 228 0.04 -1.99 0.05
CA ALA A 228 1.10 -2.97 -0.05
C ALA A 228 1.90 -2.74 -1.34
N LEU A 229 3.22 -2.76 -1.23
CA LEU A 229 4.14 -2.83 -2.37
C LEU A 229 4.74 -4.24 -2.34
N LEU A 230 4.59 -5.00 -3.42
CA LEU A 230 5.21 -6.31 -3.58
C LEU A 230 6.57 -6.17 -4.25
N THR A 231 7.45 -7.13 -4.02
CA THR A 231 8.74 -7.23 -4.73
C THR A 231 8.80 -8.55 -5.50
N PRO A 232 9.56 -8.62 -6.62
CA PRO A 232 9.78 -9.87 -7.34
C PRO A 232 10.36 -10.97 -6.44
N ALA A 233 11.18 -10.60 -5.45
CA ALA A 233 11.79 -11.54 -4.50
C ALA A 233 10.75 -12.35 -3.71
N ILE A 234 9.69 -11.70 -3.22
CA ILE A 234 8.59 -12.37 -2.48
C ILE A 234 7.91 -13.40 -3.38
N LEU A 235 7.62 -13.00 -4.62
CA LEU A 235 6.91 -13.86 -5.55
C LEU A 235 7.79 -15.03 -6.04
N ASN A 236 9.09 -14.79 -6.21
CA ASN A 236 10.06 -15.84 -6.55
C ASN A 236 10.28 -16.84 -5.40
N ALA A 237 10.12 -16.43 -4.15
CA ALA A 237 10.16 -17.34 -3.01
C ALA A 237 8.94 -18.29 -2.99
N ILE A 238 7.75 -17.78 -3.32
CA ILE A 238 6.51 -18.57 -3.45
C ILE A 238 6.59 -19.59 -4.61
N ASP A 239 7.29 -19.22 -5.68
CA ASP A 239 7.52 -20.11 -6.82
C ASP A 239 8.45 -21.28 -6.44
N ARG A 240 9.55 -20.98 -5.72
CA ARG A 240 10.51 -21.99 -5.25
C ARG A 240 9.89 -22.97 -4.25
N SER A 241 9.13 -22.49 -3.28
CA SER A 241 8.52 -23.34 -2.25
C SER A 241 7.55 -24.39 -2.79
N VAL A 242 7.06 -24.22 -4.02
CA VAL A 242 6.14 -25.17 -4.66
C VAL A 242 6.84 -26.09 -5.66
N GLY A 243 7.93 -25.65 -6.28
CA GLY A 243 8.85 -26.53 -6.99
C GLY A 243 9.36 -27.65 -6.08
N ASP A 244 9.76 -27.29 -4.86
CA ASP A 244 10.27 -28.26 -3.87
C ASP A 244 9.19 -29.23 -3.34
N SER A 245 7.90 -28.86 -3.38
CA SER A 245 6.79 -29.73 -2.95
C SER A 245 6.34 -30.74 -4.02
N ALA A 246 6.70 -30.52 -5.28
CA ALA A 246 6.32 -31.40 -6.39
C ALA A 246 7.36 -32.51 -6.67
N ASP A 247 8.56 -32.39 -6.10
CA ASP A 247 9.72 -33.26 -6.32
C ASP A 247 9.96 -34.28 -5.18
N ASP A 248 8.95 -34.62 -4.36
CA ASP A 248 9.05 -35.71 -3.38
C ASP A 248 8.38 -37.02 -3.89
N PRO A 249 9.09 -37.87 -4.66
CA PRO A 249 8.58 -39.17 -5.11
C PRO A 249 8.42 -40.20 -3.98
N ASN A 250 8.75 -39.88 -2.72
CA ASN A 250 8.69 -40.84 -1.62
C ASN A 250 7.35 -40.89 -0.85
N GLN A 251 6.35 -40.06 -1.18
CA GLN A 251 5.03 -40.16 -0.53
C GLN A 251 4.07 -41.20 -1.14
N GLN A 252 4.48 -41.95 -2.18
CA GLN A 252 3.63 -42.99 -2.80
C GLN A 252 3.92 -44.43 -2.36
N LEU A 253 4.85 -44.67 -1.41
CA LEU A 253 5.27 -46.04 -1.06
C LEU A 253 4.90 -46.53 0.36
N GLU A 254 4.06 -45.82 1.12
CA GLU A 254 3.60 -46.27 2.44
C GLU A 254 2.11 -46.68 2.50
N LEU A 255 1.58 -47.28 1.42
CA LEU A 255 0.30 -47.99 1.45
C LEU A 255 0.30 -49.18 0.48
N GLU A 256 1.13 -50.19 0.76
CA GLU A 256 0.87 -51.59 0.38
C GLU A 256 1.26 -52.55 1.52
#